data_AF-A0A0E2H4B6-F1
#
_entry.id   AF-A0A0E2H4B6-F1
#
_cell.length_a   1.000
_cell.length_b   1.000
_cell.length_c   1.000
_cell.angle_alpha   90.00
_cell.angle_beta   90.00
_cell.angle_gamma   90.00
#
_symmetry.space_group_name_H-M   'P 1'
#
loop_
_entity.id
_entity.type
_entity.pdbx_description
1 polymer ?
#
loop_
_entity_poly.entity_id
_entity_poly.type
_entity_poly.pdbx_seq_one_letter_code
_entity_poly.pdbx_strand_id
1 'polypeptide(L)'
;MVLLVLTSCRLKDTRQAYPEDEGTAQQQQAVSQSGKHEDPEAEQGLPRESAAGNAGAPGRAGASGRTGAPGNAKAAGGAGLEEPGTAVSAVQNLGARNQLITGRFFKAGDIRCGLSFELTGEGWESERLKCVFTLPDEMHTSYYDSMRSAEILTERGKRTYKITPETMEEVPRVPALTYTIKFAMDDEADPHISVKGEGGLAGAYYLFEDSLTFPDVFSRYLSRADLCLWPTENLWLLRNEIYAANGRQFKSDVLSQYFSEKRWYRGIIAPDSFSDSILSDVESGNISFIQKMENDTDRDKLDGRNQYGLEDLPPASYLPYLGRYDETGLRGDLTQARDMGAYYAVPGEISVPASITREQLQTVMEGGQAKVTLDELTGESRMLSLNPGQEDTPYGFLLHEAGEEPAGQGYETGIRPDYNTDEYHLWQTSWDTVMKTVYRGDIYIMKGAVSGAGTGLLRASQYQREILPGPVDPETGQVIRGQLTGNRLFYNSRGHFTAIYYLGD
;
A
#
# COMPACT_ATOMS: atom_id res chain seq x y z
N MET A 1 1.54 26.57 26.06
CA MET A 1 1.40 25.27 25.36
C MET A 1 0.73 25.57 24.03
N VAL A 2 1.52 25.83 23.00
CA VAL A 2 1.07 26.37 21.71
C VAL A 2 1.12 25.22 20.71
N LEU A 3 -0.03 24.70 20.33
CA LEU A 3 -0.17 23.81 19.18
C LEU A 3 -0.51 24.70 17.98
N LEU A 4 0.44 24.86 17.07
CA LEU A 4 0.33 25.71 15.90
C LEU A 4 -0.37 24.94 14.78
N VAL A 5 -1.47 25.53 14.32
CA VAL A 5 -2.32 25.15 13.19
C VAL A 5 -1.48 25.04 11.90
N LEU A 6 -1.67 23.96 11.12
CA LEU A 6 -1.18 23.87 9.75
C LEU A 6 -2.32 23.55 8.77
N THR A 7 -2.88 24.62 8.23
CA THR A 7 -3.63 24.68 6.97
C THR A 7 -2.78 24.15 5.81
N SER A 8 -3.32 23.22 5.01
CA SER A 8 -2.76 22.86 3.71
C SER A 8 -3.55 23.55 2.59
N CYS A 9 -2.97 24.60 2.01
CA CYS A 9 -3.37 25.18 0.73
C CYS A 9 -2.30 24.84 -0.31
N ARG A 10 -2.71 24.26 -1.45
CA ARG A 10 -1.90 24.13 -2.66
C ARG A 10 -1.82 25.47 -3.39
N LEU A 11 -0.63 25.83 -3.86
CA LEU A 11 -0.41 26.75 -4.99
C LEU A 11 0.93 26.36 -5.64
N LYS A 12 0.87 25.69 -6.80
CA LYS A 12 1.85 25.81 -7.89
C LYS A 12 1.47 27.09 -8.66
N ASP A 13 2.28 27.85 -9.36
CA ASP A 13 3.61 27.71 -9.97
C ASP A 13 4.03 29.15 -10.37
N THR A 14 5.31 29.47 -10.46
CA THR A 14 5.82 30.24 -11.62
C THR A 14 7.35 30.27 -11.67
N ARG A 15 7.88 29.72 -12.78
CA ARG A 15 9.20 30.04 -13.31
C ARG A 15 9.31 31.56 -13.53
N GLN A 16 10.38 32.17 -13.05
CA GLN A 16 10.87 33.44 -13.59
C GLN A 16 12.37 33.34 -13.88
N ALA A 17 12.70 33.64 -15.13
CA ALA A 17 14.05 33.77 -15.66
C ALA A 17 14.73 35.00 -15.05
N TYR A 18 16.02 34.88 -14.77
CA TYR A 18 16.89 36.02 -14.43
C TYR A 18 17.47 36.61 -15.72
N PRO A 19 17.47 37.94 -15.91
CA PRO A 19 18.38 38.60 -16.83
C PRO A 19 19.68 38.98 -16.11
N GLU A 20 20.75 38.96 -16.89
CA GLU A 20 22.06 39.55 -16.58
C GLU A 20 21.93 41.06 -16.37
N ASP A 21 22.72 41.63 -15.45
CA ASP A 21 23.40 42.89 -15.76
C ASP A 21 24.63 43.15 -14.85
N GLU A 22 25.53 43.93 -15.44
CA GLU A 22 26.92 44.16 -15.11
C GLU A 22 27.17 45.06 -13.87
N GLY A 23 28.44 45.12 -13.47
CA GLY A 23 28.89 45.63 -12.18
C GLY A 23 29.01 47.14 -12.04
N THR A 24 29.39 47.58 -10.84
CA THR A 24 30.59 48.41 -10.60
C THR A 24 30.79 48.66 -9.10
N ALA A 25 32.07 48.82 -8.77
CA ALA A 25 32.63 48.99 -7.44
C ALA A 25 32.32 50.35 -6.78
N GLN A 26 32.36 50.42 -5.45
CA GLN A 26 33.31 51.31 -4.74
C GLN A 26 33.37 51.08 -3.22
N GLN A 27 34.58 51.26 -2.71
CA GLN A 27 35.06 51.22 -1.33
C GLN A 27 34.38 52.27 -0.43
N GLN A 28 34.28 52.04 0.88
CA GLN A 28 35.19 52.65 1.88
C GLN A 28 34.82 52.34 3.34
N GLN A 29 35.86 51.89 4.05
CA GLN A 29 36.32 52.25 5.39
C GLN A 29 35.48 52.02 6.67
N ALA A 30 36.16 51.29 7.55
CA ALA A 30 35.95 51.07 8.97
C ALA A 30 35.94 52.34 9.82
N VAL A 31 35.31 52.25 11.00
CA VAL A 31 35.92 52.65 12.30
C VAL A 31 35.29 51.81 13.42
N SER A 32 36.16 51.33 14.32
CA SER A 32 35.90 50.55 15.53
C SER A 32 35.84 51.44 16.77
N GLN A 33 35.61 50.81 17.93
CA GLN A 33 35.83 51.27 19.33
C GLN A 33 34.61 51.87 20.04
N SER A 34 34.38 51.68 21.34
CA SER A 34 34.91 50.76 22.36
C SER A 34 34.27 51.16 23.70
N GLY A 35 34.04 50.18 24.58
CA GLY A 35 34.12 50.34 26.04
C GLY A 35 32.86 50.88 26.73
N LYS A 36 32.59 50.61 28.01
CA LYS A 36 33.02 49.62 29.02
C LYS A 36 32.43 50.15 30.35
N HIS A 37 32.19 49.26 31.32
CA HIS A 37 32.03 49.52 32.78
C HIS A 37 30.70 50.21 33.20
N GLU A 38 30.06 49.92 34.34
CA GLU A 38 30.50 49.40 35.64
C GLU A 38 29.26 48.97 36.49
N ASP A 39 29.33 47.84 37.19
CA ASP A 39 28.66 47.53 38.49
C ASP A 39 29.45 48.23 39.64
N PRO A 40 29.19 48.14 40.98
CA PRO A 40 28.37 47.18 41.76
C PRO A 40 27.68 47.75 43.04
N GLU A 41 27.26 46.81 43.92
CA GLU A 41 27.14 46.86 45.40
C GLU A 41 25.73 47.05 46.00
N ALA A 42 25.34 46.44 47.14
CA ALA A 42 25.65 45.21 47.90
C ALA A 42 24.83 45.29 49.21
N GLU A 43 24.70 44.16 49.92
CA GLU A 43 24.37 44.00 51.36
C GLU A 43 22.90 44.04 51.80
N GLN A 44 22.38 43.25 52.76
CA GLN A 44 22.86 42.18 53.65
C GLN A 44 21.61 41.58 54.35
N GLY A 45 21.65 40.32 54.84
CA GLY A 45 20.76 39.87 55.93
C GLY A 45 20.19 38.44 55.88
N LEU A 46 21.01 37.43 56.20
CA LEU A 46 20.64 36.08 56.69
C LEU A 46 20.27 36.14 58.20
N PRO A 47 19.76 35.07 58.90
CA PRO A 47 19.94 33.62 58.67
C PRO A 47 18.63 32.78 58.93
N ARG A 48 18.53 31.44 58.94
CA ARG A 48 19.45 30.31 59.15
C ARG A 48 18.75 28.97 58.81
N GLU A 49 19.56 27.96 58.47
CA GLU A 49 19.34 26.49 58.58
C GLU A 49 18.31 25.82 57.64
N SER A 50 18.59 24.70 56.94
CA SER A 50 19.72 23.75 57.01
C SER A 50 19.76 22.81 55.78
N ALA A 51 20.99 22.53 55.31
CA ALA A 51 21.52 21.32 54.68
C ALA A 51 20.86 20.80 53.38
N ALA A 52 21.45 21.03 52.19
CA ALA A 52 22.60 20.31 51.57
C ALA A 52 22.14 19.06 50.79
N GLY A 53 22.49 18.82 49.52
CA GLY A 53 23.30 19.47 48.49
C GLY A 53 23.27 18.53 47.28
N ASN A 54 22.91 19.00 46.07
CA ASN A 54 23.79 19.33 44.94
C ASN A 54 24.77 18.21 44.53
N ALA A 55 25.06 17.90 43.26
CA ALA A 55 24.72 18.49 41.96
C ALA A 55 25.08 17.43 40.89
N GLY A 56 24.51 17.48 39.69
CA GLY A 56 25.29 18.01 38.57
C GLY A 56 24.71 17.57 37.23
N ALA A 57 24.17 18.52 36.48
CA ALA A 57 24.14 18.49 35.00
C ALA A 57 25.47 19.09 34.50
N PRO A 58 25.89 18.87 33.24
CA PRO A 58 25.30 19.55 32.06
C PRO A 58 25.23 18.59 30.85
N GLY A 59 24.63 18.84 29.68
CA GLY A 59 24.00 19.98 29.05
C GLY A 59 23.96 19.73 27.52
N ARG A 60 23.08 20.49 26.83
CA ARG A 60 23.01 20.79 25.38
C ARG A 60 22.17 19.91 24.43
N ALA A 61 21.17 20.62 23.88
CA ALA A 61 20.79 20.78 22.46
C ALA A 61 20.48 19.51 21.66
N GLY A 62 19.30 19.31 21.09
CA GLY A 62 18.50 20.28 20.36
C GLY A 62 18.56 19.91 18.88
N ALA A 63 17.66 19.04 18.43
CA ALA A 63 17.37 18.82 17.02
C ALA A 63 15.94 18.31 16.87
N SER A 64 15.13 19.13 16.22
CA SER A 64 13.79 18.85 15.71
C SER A 64 13.79 17.64 14.77
N GLY A 65 13.01 16.61 15.11
CA GLY A 65 12.76 15.46 14.24
C GLY A 65 11.26 15.30 14.00
N ARG A 66 10.82 15.55 12.77
CA ARG A 66 9.46 15.28 12.29
C ARG A 66 9.18 13.78 12.38
N THR A 67 8.11 13.38 13.07
CA THR A 67 7.68 11.98 13.17
C THR A 67 6.52 11.74 12.19
N GLY A 68 6.84 11.23 11.01
CA GLY A 68 5.86 10.62 10.11
C GLY A 68 5.54 9.20 10.57
N ALA A 69 4.27 8.81 10.54
CA ALA A 69 3.85 7.43 10.73
C ALA A 69 4.37 6.55 9.57
N PRO A 70 4.90 5.34 9.82
CA PRO A 70 5.36 4.48 8.75
C PRO A 70 4.20 3.64 8.23
N GLY A 71 3.30 4.28 7.48
CA GLY A 71 2.48 3.56 6.51
C GLY A 71 3.39 2.98 5.43
N ASN A 72 2.94 1.90 4.76
CA ASN A 72 3.65 1.25 3.63
C ASN A 72 4.51 2.26 2.87
N ALA A 73 5.84 2.08 2.85
CA ALA A 73 6.64 2.93 1.98
C ALA A 73 6.31 2.59 0.54
N LYS A 74 5.61 3.54 -0.08
CA LYS A 74 5.88 3.88 -1.45
C LYS A 74 7.38 4.20 -1.54
N ALA A 75 8.09 3.53 -2.44
CA ALA A 75 9.48 3.82 -2.73
C ALA A 75 9.69 5.33 -2.90
N ALA A 76 10.46 5.95 -2.01
CA ALA A 76 10.99 7.29 -2.23
C ALA A 76 12.16 7.17 -3.21
N GLY A 77 11.82 6.99 -4.49
CA GLY A 77 12.76 6.99 -5.60
C GLY A 77 12.63 8.29 -6.40
N GLY A 78 13.42 9.29 -6.04
CA GLY A 78 13.71 10.43 -6.92
C GLY A 78 14.63 9.97 -8.05
N ALA A 79 14.05 9.33 -9.06
CA ALA A 79 14.56 9.28 -10.42
C ALA A 79 13.35 9.56 -11.30
N GLY A 80 13.43 10.62 -12.11
CA GLY A 80 12.39 10.92 -13.10
C GLY A 80 12.31 9.79 -14.11
N LEU A 81 11.53 8.77 -13.78
CA LEU A 81 10.90 7.88 -14.75
C LEU A 81 9.64 8.62 -15.16
N GLU A 82 9.54 8.97 -16.45
CA GLU A 82 8.31 9.48 -17.03
C GLU A 82 7.14 8.60 -16.56
N GLU A 83 6.11 9.20 -15.96
CA GLU A 83 4.95 8.44 -15.46
C GLU A 83 4.41 7.62 -16.65
N PRO A 84 4.39 6.28 -16.58
CA PRO A 84 3.90 5.46 -17.68
C PRO A 84 2.47 5.92 -17.99
N GLY A 85 2.28 6.42 -19.21
CA GLY A 85 1.02 7.00 -19.64
C GLY A 85 -0.12 6.02 -19.43
N THR A 86 -1.26 6.51 -18.96
CA THR A 86 -2.52 5.76 -18.98
C THR A 86 -2.80 5.34 -20.42
N ALA A 87 -2.55 4.09 -20.79
CA ALA A 87 -2.76 3.62 -22.16
C ALA A 87 -4.14 2.99 -22.38
N VAL A 88 -4.97 2.91 -21.33
CA VAL A 88 -6.34 2.40 -21.44
C VAL A 88 -7.29 3.51 -21.88
N SER A 89 -7.94 3.34 -23.03
CA SER A 89 -8.85 4.32 -23.63
C SER A 89 -9.96 4.77 -22.67
N ALA A 90 -10.58 3.85 -21.94
CA ALA A 90 -11.62 4.19 -20.95
C ALA A 90 -11.14 5.12 -19.85
N VAL A 91 -9.92 4.89 -19.34
CA VAL A 91 -9.34 5.67 -18.25
C VAL A 91 -8.86 7.03 -18.77
N GLN A 92 -8.27 7.07 -19.97
CA GLN A 92 -7.88 8.32 -20.66
C GLN A 92 -9.09 9.22 -20.91
N ASN A 93 -10.21 8.67 -21.38
CA ASN A 93 -11.42 9.41 -21.69
C ASN A 93 -11.93 10.21 -20.48
N LEU A 94 -11.75 9.64 -19.28
CA LEU A 94 -12.14 10.24 -18.00
C LEU A 94 -11.09 11.21 -17.43
N GLY A 95 -9.89 11.28 -18.02
CA GLY A 95 -8.75 12.02 -17.47
C GLY A 95 -8.27 11.46 -16.14
N ALA A 96 -8.45 10.16 -15.92
CA ALA A 96 -8.06 9.47 -14.69
C ALA A 96 -6.70 8.76 -14.86
N ARG A 97 -6.17 8.21 -13.76
CA ARG A 97 -4.99 7.33 -13.74
C ARG A 97 -5.42 5.87 -13.68
N ASN A 98 -4.51 4.94 -13.97
CA ASN A 98 -4.78 3.49 -13.98
C ASN A 98 -5.27 2.96 -12.61
N GLN A 99 -5.00 3.67 -11.51
CA GLN A 99 -5.59 3.43 -10.19
C GLN A 99 -7.13 3.37 -10.20
N LEU A 100 -7.79 3.96 -11.21
CA LEU A 100 -9.25 3.81 -11.39
C LEU A 100 -9.66 2.34 -11.55
N ILE A 101 -8.88 1.55 -12.29
CA ILE A 101 -9.19 0.14 -12.62
C ILE A 101 -8.33 -0.85 -11.86
N THR A 102 -7.24 -0.40 -11.21
CA THR A 102 -6.39 -1.26 -10.39
C THR A 102 -6.65 -1.10 -8.89
N GLY A 103 -7.29 0.00 -8.48
CA GLY A 103 -7.58 0.31 -7.09
C GLY A 103 -8.98 -0.09 -6.62
N ARG A 104 -9.19 0.02 -5.31
CA ARG A 104 -10.51 -0.14 -4.67
C ARG A 104 -10.94 1.17 -4.05
N PHE A 105 -12.22 1.50 -4.13
CA PHE A 105 -12.77 2.71 -3.54
C PHE A 105 -13.75 2.35 -2.43
N PHE A 106 -13.83 3.20 -1.40
CA PHE A 106 -14.83 3.08 -0.35
C PHE A 106 -15.66 4.35 -0.20
N LYS A 107 -16.89 4.18 0.25
CA LYS A 107 -17.80 5.29 0.51
C LYS A 107 -17.39 6.04 1.78
N ALA A 108 -17.36 7.36 1.68
CA ALA A 108 -17.05 8.25 2.79
C ALA A 108 -17.99 8.03 3.99
N GLY A 109 -17.42 7.66 5.14
CA GLY A 109 -18.13 7.33 6.38
C GLY A 109 -18.87 6.00 6.41
N ASP A 110 -18.71 5.15 5.39
CA ASP A 110 -19.19 3.77 5.41
C ASP A 110 -18.28 2.89 4.55
N ILE A 111 -17.13 2.49 5.11
CA ILE A 111 -16.10 1.71 4.41
C ILE A 111 -16.59 0.35 3.90
N ARG A 112 -17.69 -0.15 4.46
CA ARG A 112 -18.35 -1.40 4.06
C ARG A 112 -19.00 -1.30 2.67
N CYS A 113 -19.26 -0.08 2.20
CA CYS A 113 -19.72 0.18 0.84
C CYS A 113 -18.52 0.42 -0.09
N GLY A 114 -18.27 -0.53 -1.00
CA GLY A 114 -17.17 -0.49 -1.96
C GLY A 114 -17.59 -0.03 -3.35
N LEU A 115 -16.61 0.43 -4.13
CA LEU A 115 -16.70 0.67 -5.56
C LEU A 115 -15.39 0.25 -6.22
N SER A 116 -15.46 -0.56 -7.27
CA SER A 116 -14.32 -0.91 -8.12
C SER A 116 -14.72 -0.81 -9.59
N PHE A 117 -13.74 -0.91 -10.47
CA PHE A 117 -13.98 -0.85 -11.91
C PHE A 117 -13.25 -1.97 -12.64
N GLU A 118 -13.95 -2.55 -13.61
CA GLU A 118 -13.45 -3.59 -14.49
C GLU A 118 -13.56 -3.08 -15.94
N LEU A 119 -12.66 -3.52 -16.81
CA LEU A 119 -12.81 -3.27 -18.25
C LEU A 119 -13.70 -4.34 -18.86
N THR A 120 -14.63 -3.94 -19.71
CA THR A 120 -15.52 -4.85 -20.45
C THR A 120 -15.30 -4.70 -21.95
N GLY A 121 -14.34 -5.45 -22.50
CA GLY A 121 -13.97 -5.36 -23.92
C GLY A 121 -12.49 -5.66 -24.16
N GLU A 122 -11.97 -5.30 -25.33
CA GLU A 122 -10.60 -5.61 -25.76
C GLU A 122 -9.54 -4.74 -25.04
N GLY A 123 -9.14 -5.17 -23.84
CA GLY A 123 -7.92 -4.74 -23.15
C GLY A 123 -7.71 -3.21 -23.11
N TRP A 124 -6.55 -2.77 -23.61
CA TRP A 124 -6.11 -1.37 -23.60
C TRP A 124 -7.00 -0.44 -24.43
N GLU A 125 -7.58 -0.93 -25.52
CA GLU A 125 -8.44 -0.12 -26.40
C GLU A 125 -9.88 -0.03 -25.90
N SER A 126 -10.22 -0.75 -24.83
CA SER A 126 -11.56 -0.72 -24.27
C SER A 126 -11.94 0.70 -23.84
N GLU A 127 -13.03 1.20 -24.42
CA GLU A 127 -13.72 2.41 -23.99
C GLU A 127 -14.82 2.12 -22.96
N ARG A 128 -15.05 0.83 -22.66
CA ARG A 128 -16.12 0.37 -21.76
C ARG A 128 -15.56 0.04 -20.38
N LEU A 129 -16.24 0.59 -19.39
CA LEU A 129 -15.91 0.47 -17.98
C LEU A 129 -17.14 -0.07 -17.24
N LYS A 130 -17.00 -1.20 -16.59
CA LYS A 130 -18.01 -1.73 -15.67
C LYS A 130 -17.69 -1.25 -14.26
N CYS A 131 -18.56 -0.44 -13.70
CA CYS A 131 -18.48 -0.09 -12.28
C CYS A 131 -19.16 -1.17 -11.45
N VAL A 132 -18.49 -1.64 -10.40
CA VAL A 132 -18.97 -2.69 -9.49
C VAL A 132 -19.07 -2.09 -8.09
N PHE A 133 -20.28 -2.04 -7.55
CA PHE A 133 -20.56 -1.63 -6.19
C PHE A 133 -20.65 -2.85 -5.29
N THR A 134 -19.96 -2.81 -4.16
CA THR A 134 -20.06 -3.83 -3.10
C THR A 134 -20.85 -3.25 -1.93
N LEU A 135 -21.83 -4.00 -1.44
CA LEU A 135 -22.72 -3.59 -0.36
C LEU A 135 -22.48 -4.43 0.90
N PRO A 136 -22.69 -3.87 2.11
CA PRO A 136 -22.63 -4.61 3.36
C PRO A 136 -23.73 -5.67 3.45
N ASP A 137 -23.47 -6.71 4.24
CA ASP A 137 -24.32 -7.89 4.46
C ASP A 137 -25.75 -7.55 4.86
N GLU A 138 -25.99 -6.49 5.63
CA GLU A 138 -27.36 -6.12 6.03
C GLU A 138 -28.20 -5.57 4.86
N MET A 139 -27.56 -5.23 3.74
CA MET A 139 -28.21 -4.73 2.52
C MET A 139 -28.39 -5.81 1.44
N HIS A 140 -28.04 -7.07 1.71
CA HIS A 140 -28.19 -8.16 0.73
C HIS A 140 -28.47 -9.52 1.40
N THR A 141 -29.07 -10.45 0.64
CA THR A 141 -29.47 -11.77 1.19
C THR A 141 -28.58 -12.93 0.75
N SER A 142 -27.68 -12.69 -0.21
CA SER A 142 -26.71 -13.67 -0.71
C SER A 142 -25.47 -12.96 -1.26
N TYR A 143 -24.36 -13.69 -1.40
CA TYR A 143 -23.13 -13.18 -2.03
C TYR A 143 -23.38 -12.56 -3.42
N TYR A 144 -24.31 -13.10 -4.22
CA TYR A 144 -24.62 -12.59 -5.57
C TYR A 144 -25.50 -11.32 -5.57
N ASP A 145 -26.19 -11.03 -4.46
CA ASP A 145 -26.94 -9.78 -4.23
C ASP A 145 -26.07 -8.71 -3.54
N SER A 146 -24.88 -9.08 -3.07
CA SER A 146 -23.90 -8.15 -2.47
C SER A 146 -23.28 -7.17 -3.48
N MET A 147 -23.41 -7.49 -4.78
CA MET A 147 -22.80 -6.71 -5.86
C MET A 147 -23.85 -6.14 -6.81
N ARG A 148 -23.67 -4.87 -7.17
CA ARG A 148 -24.44 -4.22 -8.23
C ARG A 148 -23.49 -3.64 -9.25
N SER A 149 -23.75 -3.84 -10.53
CA SER A 149 -22.88 -3.32 -11.58
C SER A 149 -23.63 -2.59 -12.68
N ALA A 150 -22.95 -1.64 -13.30
CA ALA A 150 -23.43 -0.96 -14.49
C ALA A 150 -22.25 -0.76 -15.44
N GLU A 151 -22.52 -0.83 -16.73
CA GLU A 151 -21.53 -0.53 -17.75
C GLU A 151 -21.63 0.92 -18.19
N ILE A 152 -20.48 1.54 -18.43
CA ILE A 152 -20.31 2.90 -18.90
C ILE A 152 -19.46 2.85 -20.16
N LEU A 153 -20.03 3.31 -21.28
CA LEU A 153 -19.23 3.70 -22.44
C LEU A 153 -18.65 5.08 -22.17
N THR A 154 -17.33 5.14 -21.97
CA THR A 154 -16.63 6.39 -21.69
C THR A 154 -16.48 7.22 -22.97
N GLU A 155 -16.40 8.54 -22.82
CA GLU A 155 -16.29 9.47 -23.93
C GLU A 155 -15.28 10.55 -23.55
N ARG A 156 -14.36 10.89 -24.46
CA ARG A 156 -13.31 11.88 -24.19
C ARG A 156 -13.90 13.19 -23.68
N GLY A 157 -13.48 13.60 -22.48
CA GLY A 157 -13.88 14.86 -21.85
C GLY A 157 -15.23 14.83 -21.12
N LYS A 158 -15.99 13.74 -21.23
CA LYS A 158 -17.21 13.53 -20.44
C LYS A 158 -16.85 12.84 -19.13
N ARG A 159 -17.29 13.42 -18.02
CA ARG A 159 -16.99 12.93 -16.65
C ARG A 159 -18.21 12.52 -15.85
N THR A 160 -19.38 12.55 -16.47
CA THR A 160 -20.65 12.33 -15.77
C THR A 160 -21.55 11.45 -16.59
N TYR A 161 -22.06 10.39 -15.96
CA TYR A 161 -22.84 9.35 -16.60
C TYR A 161 -24.05 9.01 -15.75
N LYS A 162 -25.16 8.68 -16.41
CA LYS A 162 -26.30 8.06 -15.75
C LYS A 162 -26.12 6.56 -15.80
N ILE A 163 -26.28 5.90 -14.68
CA ILE A 163 -26.15 4.45 -14.53
C ILE A 163 -27.39 3.90 -13.83
N THR A 164 -27.73 2.67 -14.15
CA THR A 164 -28.77 1.91 -13.46
C THR A 164 -28.13 0.59 -13.03
N PRO A 165 -27.55 0.51 -11.82
CA PRO A 165 -26.84 -0.68 -11.37
C PRO A 165 -27.79 -1.87 -11.16
N GLU A 166 -27.42 -3.00 -11.76
CA GLU A 166 -28.18 -4.25 -11.76
C GLU A 166 -27.47 -5.30 -10.90
N THR A 167 -28.23 -6.22 -10.30
CA THR A 167 -27.73 -7.41 -9.59
C THR A 167 -27.41 -8.52 -10.57
N MET A 168 -26.53 -9.48 -10.20
CA MET A 168 -26.28 -10.65 -11.05
C MET A 168 -27.48 -11.61 -11.16
N GLU A 169 -28.42 -11.55 -10.22
CA GLU A 169 -29.67 -12.30 -10.25
C GLU A 169 -30.86 -11.39 -10.59
N GLU A 170 -31.85 -11.90 -11.32
CA GLU A 170 -33.17 -11.27 -11.44
C GLU A 170 -33.86 -11.32 -10.07
N VAL A 171 -33.63 -10.30 -9.23
CA VAL A 171 -34.38 -10.16 -7.97
C VAL A 171 -35.72 -9.52 -8.29
N PRO A 172 -36.85 -10.25 -8.23
CA PRO A 172 -38.14 -9.68 -8.58
C PRO A 172 -38.65 -8.92 -7.35
N ARG A 173 -38.34 -7.62 -7.21
CA ARG A 173 -39.15 -6.64 -6.41
C ARG A 173 -38.56 -5.24 -6.20
N VAL A 174 -37.32 -4.91 -6.56
CA VAL A 174 -36.79 -3.54 -6.33
C VAL A 174 -36.76 -2.77 -7.65
N PRO A 175 -37.42 -1.61 -7.76
CA PRO A 175 -37.30 -0.77 -8.95
C PRO A 175 -35.83 -0.40 -9.17
N ALA A 176 -35.36 -0.56 -10.40
CA ALA A 176 -33.98 -0.23 -10.75
C ALA A 176 -33.75 1.28 -10.52
N LEU A 177 -32.94 1.61 -9.52
CA LEU A 177 -32.64 2.99 -9.16
C LEU A 177 -31.58 3.55 -10.10
N THR A 178 -31.84 4.73 -10.64
CA THR A 178 -30.88 5.44 -11.50
C THR A 178 -30.02 6.37 -10.66
N TYR A 179 -28.72 6.32 -10.89
CA TYR A 179 -27.72 7.18 -10.27
C TYR A 179 -26.99 8.01 -11.34
N THR A 180 -26.42 9.13 -10.92
CA THR A 180 -25.47 9.91 -11.69
C THR A 180 -24.10 9.76 -11.07
N ILE A 181 -23.20 9.09 -11.77
CA ILE A 181 -21.80 8.94 -11.37
C ILE A 181 -20.96 10.05 -12.02
N LYS A 182 -20.10 10.70 -11.22
CA LYS A 182 -19.18 11.74 -11.65
C LYS A 182 -17.75 11.38 -11.23
N PHE A 183 -16.84 11.35 -12.18
CA PHE A 183 -15.41 11.11 -11.96
C PHE A 183 -14.71 12.46 -11.75
N ALA A 184 -14.11 12.65 -10.57
CA ALA A 184 -13.33 13.84 -10.22
C ALA A 184 -11.92 13.43 -9.76
N MET A 185 -11.28 12.51 -10.49
CA MET A 185 -9.99 11.92 -10.11
C MET A 185 -8.79 12.84 -10.34
N ASP A 186 -8.94 13.86 -11.19
CA ASP A 186 -7.94 14.88 -11.49
C ASP A 186 -8.06 16.12 -10.59
N ASP A 187 -9.05 16.18 -9.69
CA ASP A 187 -9.16 17.23 -8.69
C ASP A 187 -8.02 17.05 -7.68
N GLU A 188 -6.94 17.79 -7.91
CA GLU A 188 -5.76 17.83 -7.04
C GLU A 188 -6.12 18.10 -5.55
N ALA A 189 -7.21 18.82 -5.29
CA ALA A 189 -7.64 19.18 -3.95
C ALA A 189 -8.57 18.15 -3.30
N ASP A 190 -9.30 17.32 -4.05
CA ASP A 190 -10.24 16.30 -3.54
C ASP A 190 -10.53 15.21 -4.60
N PRO A 191 -9.57 14.32 -4.90
CA PRO A 191 -9.75 13.29 -5.92
C PRO A 191 -10.75 12.23 -5.42
N HIS A 192 -11.93 12.18 -6.03
CA HIS A 192 -12.99 11.26 -5.64
C HIS A 192 -13.95 10.93 -6.78
N ILE A 193 -14.83 9.96 -6.54
CA ILE A 193 -15.95 9.62 -7.43
C ILE A 193 -17.25 9.94 -6.69
N SER A 194 -18.09 10.79 -7.27
CA SER A 194 -19.39 11.15 -6.68
C SER A 194 -20.51 10.36 -7.34
N VAL A 195 -21.31 9.67 -6.53
CA VAL A 195 -22.51 8.97 -6.99
C VAL A 195 -23.71 9.66 -6.37
N LYS A 196 -24.58 10.22 -7.21
CA LYS A 196 -25.80 10.94 -6.79
C LYS A 196 -27.03 10.15 -7.19
N GLY A 197 -28.00 10.03 -6.30
CA GLY A 197 -29.27 9.34 -6.54
C GLY A 197 -29.99 9.09 -5.22
N GLU A 198 -31.17 8.48 -5.29
CA GLU A 198 -31.91 8.03 -4.11
C GLU A 198 -31.53 6.59 -3.84
N GLY A 199 -30.81 6.31 -2.74
CA GLY A 199 -30.48 4.93 -2.34
C GLY A 199 -29.10 4.75 -1.70
N GLY A 200 -28.80 3.52 -1.30
CA GLY A 200 -27.59 3.16 -0.55
C GLY A 200 -26.27 3.40 -1.30
N LEU A 201 -26.29 3.42 -2.64
CA LEU A 201 -25.10 3.66 -3.46
C LEU A 201 -24.70 5.14 -3.56
N ALA A 202 -25.58 6.07 -3.14
CA ALA A 202 -25.27 7.49 -3.21
C ALA A 202 -24.21 7.87 -2.18
N GLY A 203 -23.16 8.57 -2.60
CA GLY A 203 -22.05 8.96 -1.75
C GLY A 203 -20.84 9.50 -2.51
N ALA A 204 -19.80 9.88 -1.76
CA ALA A 204 -18.48 10.15 -2.31
C ALA A 204 -17.59 8.94 -2.04
N TYR A 205 -16.89 8.46 -3.07
CA TYR A 205 -16.04 7.28 -3.03
C TYR A 205 -14.58 7.69 -3.18
N TYR A 206 -13.75 7.18 -2.27
CA TYR A 206 -12.34 7.53 -2.13
C TYR A 206 -11.46 6.30 -2.33
N LEU A 207 -10.34 6.45 -3.03
CA LEU A 207 -9.39 5.36 -3.25
C LEU A 207 -8.80 4.89 -1.91
N PHE A 208 -8.84 3.59 -1.63
CA PHE A 208 -8.36 2.98 -0.38
C PHE A 208 -6.92 3.38 -0.08
N GLU A 209 -6.04 3.16 -1.06
CA GLU A 209 -4.59 3.24 -0.92
C GLU A 209 -4.08 4.68 -0.69
N ASP A 210 -4.79 5.67 -1.22
CA ASP A 210 -4.41 7.08 -1.12
C ASP A 210 -5.09 7.80 0.07
N SER A 211 -6.13 7.20 0.66
CA SER A 211 -6.99 7.88 1.63
C SER A 211 -6.72 7.48 3.07
N LEU A 212 -6.48 6.20 3.32
CA LEU A 212 -6.30 5.63 4.67
C LEU A 212 -4.84 5.65 5.09
N THR A 213 -4.58 5.77 6.39
CA THR A 213 -3.21 5.77 6.92
C THR A 213 -2.58 4.39 6.80
N PHE A 214 -3.36 3.33 7.02
CA PHE A 214 -2.90 1.95 6.89
C PHE A 214 -4.03 1.02 6.40
N PRO A 215 -4.26 0.96 5.07
CA PRO A 215 -5.37 0.20 4.47
C PRO A 215 -5.44 -1.27 4.88
N ASP A 216 -4.30 -1.88 5.18
CA ASP A 216 -4.17 -3.28 5.59
C ASP A 216 -5.01 -3.63 6.82
N VAL A 217 -5.26 -2.65 7.71
CA VAL A 217 -6.06 -2.85 8.92
C VAL A 217 -7.50 -3.30 8.62
N PHE A 218 -7.99 -3.06 7.40
CA PHE A 218 -9.29 -3.49 6.91
C PHE A 218 -9.25 -4.77 6.05
N SER A 219 -8.06 -5.22 5.62
CA SER A 219 -7.93 -6.28 4.61
C SER A 219 -7.27 -7.56 5.13
N ARG A 220 -6.58 -7.53 6.28
CA ARG A 220 -5.90 -8.68 6.87
C ARG A 220 -5.74 -8.56 8.38
N TYR A 221 -5.52 -9.68 9.06
CA TYR A 221 -5.09 -9.67 10.45
C TYR A 221 -3.64 -9.20 10.57
N LEU A 222 -3.39 -8.20 11.43
CA LEU A 222 -2.06 -7.63 11.63
C LEU A 222 -1.17 -8.51 12.53
N SER A 223 0.14 -8.35 12.37
CA SER A 223 1.17 -9.02 13.15
C SER A 223 1.90 -8.05 14.08
N ARG A 224 2.70 -8.58 15.02
CA ARG A 224 3.55 -7.74 15.89
C ARG A 224 4.53 -6.93 15.05
N ALA A 225 5.11 -7.53 14.01
CA ALA A 225 6.06 -6.85 13.13
C ALA A 225 5.46 -5.63 12.40
N ASP A 226 4.16 -5.64 12.09
CA ASP A 226 3.51 -4.50 11.43
C ASP A 226 3.55 -3.23 12.30
N LEU A 227 3.43 -3.39 13.62
CA LEU A 227 3.12 -2.29 14.55
C LEU A 227 4.18 -2.07 15.64
N CYS A 228 5.14 -2.98 15.81
CA CYS A 228 6.12 -2.96 16.90
C CYS A 228 6.96 -1.68 16.97
N LEU A 229 7.25 -1.06 15.82
CA LEU A 229 8.07 0.16 15.73
C LEU A 229 7.23 1.44 15.61
N TRP A 230 5.90 1.36 15.74
CA TRP A 230 5.02 2.52 15.65
C TRP A 230 4.97 3.29 16.99
N PRO A 231 4.96 4.63 16.96
CA PRO A 231 4.64 5.44 18.13
C PRO A 231 3.25 5.13 18.69
N THR A 232 3.08 5.23 20.01
CA THR A 232 1.80 4.88 20.68
C THR A 232 0.66 5.77 20.20
N GLU A 233 0.92 7.05 19.96
CA GLU A 233 -0.08 7.97 19.43
C GLU A 233 -0.58 7.54 18.04
N ASN A 234 0.31 7.00 17.20
CA ASN A 234 -0.06 6.53 15.86
C ASN A 234 -0.89 5.25 15.93
N LEU A 235 -0.63 4.36 16.88
CA LEU A 235 -1.47 3.20 17.14
C LEU A 235 -2.89 3.62 17.59
N TRP A 236 -2.96 4.61 18.49
CA TRP A 236 -4.23 5.18 18.92
C TRP A 236 -5.03 5.79 17.76
N LEU A 237 -4.36 6.52 16.87
CA LEU A 237 -5.00 7.05 15.65
C LEU A 237 -5.44 5.92 14.70
N LEU A 238 -4.61 4.89 14.49
CA LEU A 238 -4.93 3.75 13.63
C LEU A 238 -6.16 2.99 14.12
N ARG A 239 -6.24 2.71 15.43
CA ARG A 239 -7.43 2.08 16.00
C ARG A 239 -8.68 2.92 15.77
N ASN A 240 -8.58 4.24 15.93
CA ASN A 240 -9.72 5.14 15.71
C ASN A 240 -10.03 5.38 14.22
N GLU A 241 -9.09 5.13 13.31
CA GLU A 241 -9.33 5.18 11.86
C GLU A 241 -10.38 4.14 11.45
N ILE A 242 -10.35 2.95 12.06
CA ILE A 242 -11.36 1.89 11.85
C ILE A 242 -12.77 2.40 12.19
N TYR A 243 -12.93 3.01 13.36
CA TYR A 243 -14.19 3.60 13.77
C TYR A 243 -14.61 4.79 12.89
N ALA A 244 -13.66 5.64 12.51
CA ALA A 244 -13.91 6.81 11.68
C ALA A 244 -14.39 6.42 10.28
N ALA A 245 -13.78 5.38 9.68
CA ALA A 245 -14.13 4.87 8.36
C ALA A 245 -15.53 4.24 8.32
N ASN A 246 -16.00 3.75 9.48
CA ASN A 246 -17.38 3.28 9.71
C ASN A 246 -18.34 4.40 10.19
N GLY A 247 -17.93 5.67 10.08
CA GLY A 247 -18.81 6.82 10.29
C GLY A 247 -19.04 7.22 11.75
N ARG A 248 -18.24 6.71 12.70
CA ARG A 248 -18.34 7.07 14.11
C ARG A 248 -17.91 8.53 14.35
N GLN A 249 -18.72 9.28 15.09
CA GLN A 249 -18.35 10.57 15.66
C GLN A 249 -17.45 10.43 16.90
N PHE A 250 -16.64 11.45 17.19
CA PHE A 250 -15.73 11.43 18.34
C PHE A 250 -16.07 12.50 19.38
N LYS A 251 -16.12 12.10 20.66
CA LYS A 251 -16.21 13.02 21.81
C LYS A 251 -14.88 13.70 22.14
N SER A 252 -13.76 13.07 21.76
CA SER A 252 -12.42 13.64 21.96
C SER A 252 -12.19 14.74 20.94
N ASP A 253 -11.89 15.95 21.40
CA ASP A 253 -11.58 17.09 20.53
C ASP A 253 -10.40 16.79 19.60
N VAL A 254 -9.38 16.07 20.10
CA VAL A 254 -8.21 15.68 19.32
C VAL A 254 -8.59 14.76 18.16
N LEU A 255 -9.38 13.71 18.40
CA LEU A 255 -9.82 12.81 17.34
C LEU A 255 -10.79 13.49 16.37
N SER A 256 -11.70 14.30 16.91
CA SER A 256 -12.67 15.04 16.11
C SER A 256 -11.98 16.00 15.15
N GLN A 257 -11.01 16.77 15.64
CA GLN A 257 -10.18 17.65 14.82
C GLN A 257 -9.38 16.83 13.78
N TYR A 258 -8.66 15.80 14.22
CA TYR A 258 -7.82 14.99 13.33
C TYR A 258 -8.60 14.36 12.17
N PHE A 259 -9.76 13.74 12.45
CA PHE A 259 -10.56 13.09 11.41
C PHE A 259 -11.39 14.08 10.59
N SER A 260 -11.76 15.24 11.12
CA SER A 260 -12.45 16.28 10.34
C SER A 260 -11.62 16.80 9.15
N GLU A 261 -10.29 16.67 9.23
CA GLU A 261 -9.37 17.01 8.14
C GLU A 261 -9.29 15.92 7.05
N LYS A 262 -9.83 14.73 7.31
CA LYS A 262 -9.84 13.61 6.35
C LYS A 262 -11.04 13.73 5.42
N ARG A 263 -10.77 13.87 4.12
CA ARG A 263 -11.80 14.07 3.07
C ARG A 263 -12.85 12.97 3.03
N TRP A 264 -12.44 11.73 3.33
CA TRP A 264 -13.29 10.54 3.38
C TRP A 264 -14.09 10.41 4.68
N TYR A 265 -13.78 11.17 5.73
CA TYR A 265 -14.48 11.05 7.00
C TYR A 265 -15.86 11.71 6.94
N ARG A 266 -16.89 10.97 7.33
CA ARG A 266 -18.24 11.49 7.56
C ARG A 266 -18.77 10.91 8.86
N GLY A 267 -18.78 11.71 9.92
CA GLY A 267 -19.35 11.31 11.21
C GLY A 267 -20.88 11.27 11.16
N ILE A 268 -21.45 10.16 10.71
CA ILE A 268 -22.89 9.95 10.52
C ILE A 268 -23.55 9.21 11.70
N ILE A 269 -22.77 8.57 12.57
CA ILE A 269 -23.25 7.84 13.74
C ILE A 269 -22.73 8.52 15.01
N ALA A 270 -23.66 8.91 15.90
CA ALA A 270 -23.31 9.51 17.18
C ALA A 270 -22.46 8.54 18.03
N PRO A 271 -21.53 9.03 18.88
CA PRO A 271 -20.56 8.18 19.56
C PRO A 271 -21.19 7.08 20.44
N ASP A 272 -22.34 7.40 21.07
CA ASP A 272 -23.08 6.49 21.96
C ASP A 272 -24.09 5.61 21.22
N SER A 273 -24.29 5.86 19.93
CA SER A 273 -25.17 5.06 19.05
C SER A 273 -24.39 4.13 18.12
N PHE A 274 -23.05 4.22 18.13
CA PHE A 274 -22.21 3.32 17.37
C PHE A 274 -22.23 1.92 17.98
N SER A 275 -22.52 0.92 17.15
CA SER A 275 -22.51 -0.49 17.54
C SER A 275 -21.32 -1.18 16.91
N ASP A 276 -20.51 -1.87 17.72
CA ASP A 276 -19.38 -2.67 17.22
C ASP A 276 -19.85 -3.84 16.34
N SER A 277 -21.15 -4.17 16.33
CA SER A 277 -21.72 -5.22 15.47
C SER A 277 -21.60 -4.95 13.97
N ILE A 278 -21.33 -3.70 13.56
CA ILE A 278 -21.15 -3.37 12.13
C ILE A 278 -19.72 -3.64 11.65
N LEU A 279 -18.79 -3.85 12.58
CA LEU A 279 -17.39 -4.10 12.28
C LEU A 279 -17.21 -5.54 11.81
N SER A 280 -16.40 -5.74 10.79
CA SER A 280 -15.97 -7.08 10.37
C SER A 280 -15.12 -7.77 11.44
N ASP A 281 -14.96 -9.10 11.30
CA ASP A 281 -14.09 -9.88 12.16
C ASP A 281 -12.63 -9.38 12.13
N VAL A 282 -12.17 -8.93 10.96
CA VAL A 282 -10.83 -8.36 10.77
C VAL A 282 -10.68 -7.07 11.56
N GLU A 283 -11.63 -6.15 11.41
CA GLU A 283 -11.61 -4.87 12.12
C GLU A 283 -11.65 -5.08 13.64
N SER A 284 -12.55 -5.93 14.13
CA SER A 284 -12.68 -6.26 15.55
C SER A 284 -11.41 -6.92 16.12
N GLY A 285 -10.83 -7.87 15.36
CA GLY A 285 -9.57 -8.51 15.70
C GLY A 285 -8.41 -7.52 15.75
N ASN A 286 -8.31 -6.64 14.76
CA ASN A 286 -7.25 -5.63 14.68
C ASN A 286 -7.39 -4.53 15.73
N ILE A 287 -8.61 -4.08 16.07
CA ILE A 287 -8.84 -3.15 17.20
C ILE A 287 -8.27 -3.74 18.49
N SER A 288 -8.62 -5.00 18.78
CA SER A 288 -8.17 -5.72 19.97
C SER A 288 -6.65 -5.90 19.97
N PHE A 289 -6.06 -6.15 18.80
CA PHE A 289 -4.61 -6.30 18.65
C PHE A 289 -3.86 -4.98 18.83
N ILE A 290 -4.32 -3.89 18.19
CA ILE A 290 -3.73 -2.55 18.31
C ILE A 290 -3.79 -2.08 19.76
N GLN A 291 -4.90 -2.31 20.47
CA GLN A 291 -5.01 -2.07 21.91
C GLN A 291 -3.93 -2.77 22.73
N LYS A 292 -3.60 -4.02 22.42
CA LYS A 292 -2.52 -4.75 23.09
C LYS A 292 -1.17 -4.08 22.79
N MET A 293 -0.92 -3.71 21.54
CA MET A 293 0.31 -3.04 21.13
C MET A 293 0.48 -1.65 21.77
N GLU A 294 -0.60 -0.87 21.94
CA GLU A 294 -0.58 0.41 22.66
C GLU A 294 -0.11 0.26 24.11
N ASN A 295 -0.54 -0.81 24.78
CA ASN A 295 -0.26 -1.07 26.19
C ASN A 295 1.07 -1.83 26.41
N ASP A 296 1.66 -2.40 25.36
CA ASP A 296 2.96 -3.07 25.41
C ASP A 296 4.09 -2.02 25.31
N THR A 297 4.70 -1.71 26.47
CA THR A 297 5.81 -0.76 26.57
C THR A 297 7.14 -1.32 26.04
N ASP A 298 7.20 -2.63 25.80
CA ASP A 298 8.39 -3.34 25.32
C ASP A 298 8.18 -3.84 23.88
N ARG A 299 7.17 -3.32 23.17
CA ARG A 299 6.84 -3.76 21.81
C ARG A 299 8.00 -3.63 20.82
N ASP A 300 8.85 -2.63 21.03
CA ASP A 300 10.01 -2.28 20.22
C ASP A 300 11.28 -3.02 20.65
N LYS A 301 11.25 -3.78 21.76
CA LYS A 301 12.36 -4.63 22.23
C LYS A 301 12.38 -5.97 21.52
N LEU A 302 12.63 -5.94 20.21
CA LEU A 302 12.52 -7.09 19.32
C LEU A 302 13.52 -8.22 19.63
N ASP A 303 14.67 -7.91 20.24
CA ASP A 303 15.64 -8.90 20.74
C ASP A 303 15.55 -9.13 22.27
N GLY A 304 14.53 -8.55 22.92
CA GLY A 304 14.32 -8.59 24.36
C GLY A 304 15.27 -7.71 25.18
N ARG A 305 16.14 -6.91 24.54
CA ARG A 305 17.18 -6.12 25.22
C ARG A 305 17.16 -4.66 24.78
N ASN A 306 17.26 -4.43 23.47
CA ASN A 306 17.44 -3.11 22.89
C ASN A 306 16.12 -2.58 22.35
N GLN A 307 15.84 -1.30 22.57
CA GLN A 307 14.75 -0.60 21.89
C GLN A 307 15.18 -0.27 20.46
N TYR A 308 14.31 -0.53 19.50
CA TYR A 308 14.55 -0.23 18.10
C TYR A 308 13.57 0.83 17.60
N GLY A 309 14.07 1.77 16.80
CA GLY A 309 13.29 2.59 15.90
C GLY A 309 13.35 2.07 14.47
N LEU A 310 12.42 2.51 13.63
CA LEU A 310 12.44 2.20 12.20
C LEU A 310 13.71 2.70 11.49
N GLU A 311 14.26 3.81 11.95
CA GLU A 311 15.48 4.43 11.42
C GLU A 311 16.75 3.64 11.75
N ASP A 312 16.69 2.74 12.74
CA ASP A 312 17.81 1.86 13.11
C ASP A 312 17.94 0.66 12.16
N LEU A 313 16.92 0.39 11.34
CA LEU A 313 16.92 -0.69 10.36
C LEU A 313 17.61 -0.24 9.06
N PRO A 314 18.56 -1.03 8.52
CA PRO A 314 19.17 -0.70 7.23
C PRO A 314 18.14 -0.79 6.09
N PRO A 315 18.25 -0.01 5.01
CA PRO A 315 17.41 -0.23 3.84
C PRO A 315 17.74 -1.58 3.20
N ALA A 316 16.71 -2.36 2.85
CA ALA A 316 16.87 -3.61 2.13
C ALA A 316 17.34 -3.39 0.68
N SER A 317 18.33 -4.16 0.24
CA SER A 317 18.87 -4.08 -1.14
C SER A 317 17.83 -4.39 -2.22
N TYR A 318 16.81 -5.18 -1.88
CA TYR A 318 15.73 -5.57 -2.79
C TYR A 318 14.51 -4.65 -2.76
N LEU A 319 14.52 -3.60 -1.94
CA LEU A 319 13.40 -2.64 -1.83
C LEU A 319 12.93 -2.07 -3.19
N PRO A 320 13.82 -1.75 -4.17
CA PRO A 320 13.39 -1.24 -5.48
C PRO A 320 12.50 -2.19 -6.29
N TYR A 321 12.49 -3.49 -5.97
CA TYR A 321 11.70 -4.51 -6.68
C TYR A 321 10.32 -4.74 -6.05
N LEU A 322 10.04 -4.15 -4.88
CA LEU A 322 8.80 -4.37 -4.15
C LEU A 322 7.72 -3.33 -4.51
N GLY A 323 6.45 -3.74 -4.39
CA GLY A 323 5.30 -2.83 -4.50
C GLY A 323 4.97 -2.33 -5.90
N ARG A 324 5.76 -2.72 -6.92
CA ARG A 324 5.47 -2.44 -8.33
C ARG A 324 4.36 -3.33 -8.90
N TYR A 325 4.26 -4.56 -8.40
CA TYR A 325 3.36 -5.59 -8.91
C TYR A 325 2.42 -6.06 -7.81
N ASP A 326 1.21 -6.50 -8.20
CA ASP A 326 0.23 -7.07 -7.26
C ASP A 326 0.72 -8.37 -6.62
N GLU A 327 1.58 -9.09 -7.35
CA GLU A 327 2.23 -10.32 -6.92
C GLU A 327 3.76 -10.16 -6.99
N THR A 328 4.44 -10.59 -5.93
CA THR A 328 5.91 -10.60 -5.87
C THR A 328 6.34 -11.86 -5.14
N GLY A 329 7.07 -12.72 -5.83
CA GLY A 329 7.58 -13.96 -5.29
C GLY A 329 8.72 -13.72 -4.29
N LEU A 330 8.71 -14.47 -3.21
CA LEU A 330 9.78 -14.56 -2.23
C LEU A 330 10.08 -16.03 -1.97
N ARG A 331 11.37 -16.38 -1.98
CA ARG A 331 11.87 -17.66 -1.47
C ARG A 331 13.04 -17.40 -0.54
N GLY A 332 13.03 -18.01 0.65
CA GLY A 332 14.11 -17.88 1.62
C GLY A 332 14.44 -19.21 2.28
N ASP A 333 15.71 -19.42 2.61
CA ASP A 333 16.18 -20.58 3.38
C ASP A 333 16.34 -20.21 4.85
N LEU A 334 15.31 -20.52 5.65
CA LEU A 334 15.28 -20.23 7.08
C LEU A 334 16.33 -21.02 7.86
N THR A 335 16.85 -22.13 7.32
CA THR A 335 17.90 -22.92 8.00
C THR A 335 19.24 -22.17 8.02
N GLN A 336 19.40 -21.17 7.15
CA GLN A 336 20.60 -20.33 7.05
C GLN A 336 20.36 -18.92 7.61
N ALA A 337 19.25 -18.70 8.32
CA ALA A 337 18.93 -17.40 8.88
C ALA A 337 19.95 -16.95 9.93
N ARG A 338 20.32 -15.67 9.88
CA ARG A 338 21.19 -15.02 10.86
C ARG A 338 20.37 -14.02 11.68
N ASP A 339 20.47 -14.11 13.00
CA ASP A 339 19.85 -13.15 13.90
C ASP A 339 20.64 -11.83 13.89
N MET A 340 19.95 -10.73 13.53
CA MET A 340 20.51 -9.37 13.42
C MET A 340 19.98 -8.44 14.53
N GLY A 341 19.41 -8.99 15.61
CA GLY A 341 18.78 -8.22 16.67
C GLY A 341 17.30 -8.03 16.40
N ALA A 342 16.93 -6.98 15.66
CA ALA A 342 15.52 -6.63 15.39
C ALA A 342 14.85 -7.53 14.33
N TYR A 343 15.65 -8.20 13.51
CA TYR A 343 15.21 -8.97 12.35
C TYR A 343 16.16 -10.14 12.08
N TYR A 344 15.77 -11.02 11.17
CA TYR A 344 16.60 -12.09 10.64
C TYR A 344 17.03 -11.78 9.22
N ALA A 345 18.31 -11.99 8.90
CA ALA A 345 18.82 -12.00 7.54
C ALA A 345 18.77 -13.44 7.00
N VAL A 346 17.95 -13.67 5.97
CA VAL A 346 17.66 -14.99 5.42
C VAL A 346 18.14 -15.04 3.97
N PRO A 347 19.11 -15.90 3.60
CA PRO A 347 19.49 -16.07 2.20
C PRO A 347 18.28 -16.46 1.34
N GLY A 348 18.07 -15.75 0.24
CA GLY A 348 16.87 -15.93 -0.56
C GLY A 348 16.87 -15.16 -1.87
N GLU A 349 15.69 -15.18 -2.50
CA GLU A 349 15.41 -14.60 -3.81
C GLU A 349 14.12 -13.80 -3.78
N ILE A 350 14.08 -12.72 -4.56
CA ILE A 350 12.86 -12.01 -4.94
C ILE A 350 12.66 -12.19 -6.43
N SER A 351 11.42 -12.50 -6.79
CA SER A 351 10.98 -12.65 -8.17
C SER A 351 9.75 -11.78 -8.43
N VAL A 352 9.63 -11.26 -9.64
CA VAL A 352 8.49 -10.47 -10.10
C VAL A 352 7.83 -11.18 -11.27
N PRO A 353 6.60 -10.85 -11.67
CA PRO A 353 5.99 -11.44 -12.85
C PRO A 353 6.90 -11.30 -14.08
N ALA A 354 7.09 -12.39 -14.81
CA ALA A 354 7.72 -12.37 -16.12
C ALA A 354 6.79 -11.67 -17.10
N SER A 355 7.37 -10.82 -17.95
CA SER A 355 6.60 -9.93 -18.80
C SER A 355 7.13 -9.83 -20.23
N ILE A 356 6.24 -9.42 -21.13
CA ILE A 356 6.56 -9.00 -22.50
C ILE A 356 5.91 -7.66 -22.80
N THR A 357 6.51 -6.92 -23.72
CA THR A 357 5.99 -5.65 -24.26
C THR A 357 4.85 -5.87 -25.26
N ARG A 358 4.14 -4.80 -25.60
CA ARG A 358 3.10 -4.80 -26.64
C ARG A 358 3.66 -5.20 -28.01
N GLU A 359 4.83 -4.69 -28.36
CA GLU A 359 5.51 -4.99 -29.63
C GLU A 359 5.93 -6.45 -29.71
N GLN A 360 6.41 -7.01 -28.59
CA GLN A 360 6.73 -8.44 -28.49
C GLN A 360 5.48 -9.31 -28.62
N LEU A 361 4.37 -8.93 -27.97
CA LEU A 361 3.11 -9.65 -28.13
C LEU A 361 2.61 -9.61 -29.57
N GLN A 362 2.62 -8.44 -30.21
CA GLN A 362 2.24 -8.30 -31.62
C GLN A 362 3.11 -9.19 -32.53
N THR A 363 4.42 -9.23 -32.29
CA THR A 363 5.34 -10.11 -33.02
C THR A 363 4.94 -11.58 -32.89
N VAL A 364 4.56 -12.03 -31.69
CA VAL A 364 4.10 -13.40 -31.47
C VAL A 364 2.77 -13.66 -32.17
N MET A 365 1.82 -12.73 -32.10
CA MET A 365 0.52 -12.83 -32.77
C MET A 365 0.62 -12.90 -34.29
N GLU A 366 1.66 -12.29 -34.88
CA GLU A 366 1.97 -12.38 -36.32
C GLU A 366 2.68 -13.69 -36.71
N GLY A 367 2.82 -14.64 -35.77
CA GLY A 367 3.46 -15.94 -35.96
C GLY A 367 4.97 -15.96 -35.64
N GLY A 368 5.51 -14.88 -35.09
CA GLY A 368 6.89 -14.80 -34.61
C GLY A 368 7.09 -15.42 -33.22
N GLN A 369 8.24 -15.12 -32.62
CA GLN A 369 8.58 -15.55 -31.25
C GLN A 369 9.10 -14.38 -30.43
N ALA A 370 8.81 -14.36 -29.14
CA ALA A 370 9.34 -13.37 -28.20
C ALA A 370 10.22 -14.03 -27.13
N LYS A 371 11.35 -13.39 -26.80
CA LYS A 371 12.22 -13.82 -25.70
C LYS A 371 11.62 -13.35 -24.37
N VAL A 372 11.36 -14.29 -23.47
CA VAL A 372 10.89 -14.05 -22.10
C VAL A 372 12.05 -14.30 -21.14
N THR A 373 12.45 -13.30 -20.36
CA THR A 373 13.51 -13.44 -19.36
C THR A 373 12.94 -14.02 -18.07
N LEU A 374 13.58 -15.06 -17.53
CA LEU A 374 13.17 -15.76 -16.30
C LEU A 374 14.15 -15.56 -15.14
N ASP A 375 15.39 -15.16 -15.41
CA ASP A 375 16.34 -14.71 -14.39
C ASP A 375 17.17 -13.55 -14.96
N GLU A 376 17.00 -12.36 -14.38
CA GLU A 376 17.72 -11.16 -14.82
C GLU A 376 19.21 -11.17 -14.42
N LEU A 377 19.58 -11.97 -13.43
CA LEU A 377 20.94 -12.07 -12.91
C LEU A 377 21.80 -12.98 -13.78
N THR A 378 21.23 -14.07 -14.29
CA THR A 378 21.92 -15.04 -15.15
C THR A 378 21.67 -14.80 -16.63
N GLY A 379 20.58 -14.09 -16.98
CA GLY A 379 20.11 -13.92 -18.35
C GLY A 379 19.33 -15.12 -18.88
N GLU A 380 18.96 -16.07 -18.01
CA GLU A 380 18.12 -17.23 -18.36
C GLU A 380 16.80 -16.76 -18.97
N SER A 381 16.38 -17.42 -20.05
CA SER A 381 15.25 -17.00 -20.85
C SER A 381 14.66 -18.16 -21.65
N ARG A 382 13.38 -18.04 -21.97
CA ARG A 382 12.66 -18.94 -22.86
C ARG A 382 12.05 -18.20 -24.05
N MET A 383 11.60 -18.94 -25.04
CA MET A 383 10.88 -18.40 -26.19
C MET A 383 9.37 -18.60 -25.98
N LEU A 384 8.61 -17.56 -26.29
CA LEU A 384 7.16 -17.55 -26.32
C LEU A 384 6.70 -17.56 -27.78
N SER A 385 5.78 -18.45 -28.11
CA SER A 385 5.18 -18.59 -29.45
C SER A 385 3.68 -18.88 -29.35
N LEU A 386 2.95 -18.78 -30.46
CA LEU A 386 1.56 -19.23 -30.53
C LEU A 386 1.46 -20.75 -30.33
N ASN A 387 0.45 -21.18 -29.60
CA ASN A 387 0.14 -22.59 -29.39
C ASN A 387 -0.67 -23.14 -30.57
N PRO A 388 -0.10 -24.03 -31.42
CA PRO A 388 -0.81 -24.54 -32.59
C PRO A 388 -2.06 -25.33 -32.17
N GLY A 389 -3.25 -24.82 -32.49
CA GLY A 389 -4.53 -25.47 -32.18
C GLY A 389 -5.20 -25.01 -30.89
N GLN A 390 -4.67 -24.01 -30.19
CA GLN A 390 -5.32 -23.36 -29.04
C GLN A 390 -5.32 -21.82 -29.13
N GLU A 391 -5.18 -21.25 -30.32
CA GLU A 391 -5.09 -19.80 -30.54
C GLU A 391 -6.27 -19.00 -29.93
N ASP A 392 -7.46 -19.61 -29.85
CA ASP A 392 -8.68 -19.02 -29.29
C ASP A 392 -8.92 -19.38 -27.81
N THR A 393 -7.94 -19.92 -27.08
CA THR A 393 -8.05 -20.26 -25.66
C THR A 393 -7.27 -19.29 -24.77
N PRO A 394 -7.58 -19.20 -23.46
CA PRO A 394 -6.75 -18.46 -22.50
C PRO A 394 -5.28 -18.93 -22.44
N TYR A 395 -4.96 -20.11 -22.99
CA TYR A 395 -3.62 -20.71 -23.07
C TYR A 395 -3.09 -20.76 -24.51
N GLY A 396 -3.43 -19.74 -25.31
CA GLY A 396 -3.05 -19.65 -26.72
C GLY A 396 -1.56 -19.50 -27.00
N PHE A 397 -0.69 -19.57 -25.99
CA PHE A 397 0.77 -19.46 -26.13
C PHE A 397 1.51 -20.66 -25.53
N LEU A 398 2.71 -20.92 -26.04
CA LEU A 398 3.65 -21.91 -25.52
C LEU A 398 4.94 -21.22 -25.08
N LEU A 399 5.38 -21.50 -23.85
CA LEU A 399 6.69 -21.12 -23.36
C LEU A 399 7.64 -22.33 -23.43
N HIS A 400 8.71 -22.24 -24.22
CA HIS A 400 9.59 -23.37 -24.53
C HIS A 400 11.07 -22.96 -24.60
N GLU A 401 11.98 -23.95 -24.67
CA GLU A 401 13.41 -23.67 -24.75
C GLU A 401 13.79 -23.11 -26.13
N ALA A 402 14.87 -22.32 -26.16
CA ALA A 402 15.32 -21.69 -27.41
C ALA A 402 15.84 -22.74 -28.40
N GLY A 403 15.31 -22.71 -29.63
CA GLY A 403 15.71 -23.62 -30.72
C GLY A 403 14.88 -24.91 -30.81
N GLU A 404 13.91 -25.11 -29.92
CA GLU A 404 12.90 -26.16 -30.09
C GLU A 404 11.81 -25.69 -31.08
N GLU A 405 11.42 -26.56 -32.02
CA GLU A 405 10.23 -26.30 -32.84
C GLU A 405 8.98 -26.37 -31.96
N PRO A 406 8.05 -25.40 -32.04
CA PRO A 406 6.88 -25.31 -31.18
C PRO A 406 5.79 -26.33 -31.55
N ALA A 407 6.15 -27.55 -31.96
CA ALA A 407 5.26 -28.63 -32.38
C ALA A 407 4.44 -29.22 -31.20
N GLY A 408 3.84 -28.36 -30.37
CA GLY A 408 3.12 -28.69 -29.15
C GLY A 408 4.02 -29.01 -27.95
N GLN A 409 5.33 -28.78 -28.05
CA GLN A 409 6.28 -28.98 -26.94
C GLN A 409 6.53 -27.66 -26.23
N GLY A 410 6.20 -27.60 -24.94
CA GLY A 410 6.33 -26.40 -24.11
C GLY A 410 5.29 -26.37 -22.99
N TYR A 411 5.34 -25.31 -22.18
CA TYR A 411 4.36 -25.07 -21.14
C TYR A 411 3.23 -24.18 -21.69
N GLU A 412 2.00 -24.68 -21.64
CA GLU A 412 0.79 -23.91 -21.97
C GLU A 412 0.76 -22.63 -21.12
N THR A 413 0.71 -21.49 -21.79
CA THR A 413 0.91 -20.18 -21.17
C THR A 413 -0.19 -19.24 -21.64
N GLY A 414 -0.82 -18.59 -20.67
CA GLY A 414 -1.70 -17.47 -20.89
C GLY A 414 -0.99 -16.15 -20.65
N ILE A 415 -1.61 -15.08 -21.14
CA ILE A 415 -1.11 -13.73 -21.01
C ILE A 415 -2.21 -12.85 -20.45
N ARG A 416 -1.86 -11.93 -19.55
CA ARG A 416 -2.78 -10.92 -19.01
C ARG A 416 -2.12 -9.53 -19.02
N PRO A 417 -2.85 -8.47 -19.37
CA PRO A 417 -2.33 -7.11 -19.28
C PRO A 417 -2.09 -6.71 -17.82
N ASP A 418 -0.99 -6.02 -17.55
CA ASP A 418 -0.78 -5.28 -16.31
C ASP A 418 -0.85 -3.78 -16.58
N TYR A 419 -2.00 -3.21 -16.20
CA TYR A 419 -2.29 -1.80 -16.39
C TYR A 419 -1.35 -0.87 -15.60
N ASN A 420 -0.63 -1.34 -14.59
CA ASN A 420 0.31 -0.49 -13.85
C ASN A 420 1.67 -0.34 -14.54
N THR A 421 2.08 -1.33 -15.34
CA THR A 421 3.42 -1.39 -15.94
C THR A 421 3.44 -1.21 -17.46
N ASP A 422 2.28 -1.22 -18.11
CA ASP A 422 2.14 -1.18 -19.57
C ASP A 422 2.74 -2.42 -20.27
N GLU A 423 2.80 -3.53 -19.53
CA GLU A 423 3.35 -4.80 -19.97
C GLU A 423 2.27 -5.90 -19.90
N TYR A 424 2.61 -7.07 -20.43
CA TYR A 424 1.81 -8.27 -20.34
C TYR A 424 2.50 -9.30 -19.47
N HIS A 425 1.83 -9.78 -18.42
CA HIS A 425 2.32 -10.82 -17.54
C HIS A 425 1.89 -12.21 -18.01
N LEU A 426 2.79 -13.17 -17.82
CA LEU A 426 2.58 -14.56 -18.21
C LEU A 426 2.09 -15.38 -17.02
N TRP A 427 1.22 -16.34 -17.30
CA TRP A 427 0.69 -17.28 -16.32
C TRP A 427 0.49 -18.66 -16.94
N GLN A 428 0.50 -19.72 -16.13
CA GLN A 428 0.39 -21.12 -16.58
C GLN A 428 -0.76 -21.83 -15.86
N THR A 429 -0.92 -23.14 -16.11
CA THR A 429 -2.00 -23.95 -15.51
C THR A 429 -2.17 -23.68 -14.01
N SER A 430 -3.42 -23.61 -13.55
CA SER A 430 -3.82 -23.17 -12.20
C SER A 430 -3.64 -21.67 -11.93
N TRP A 431 -3.51 -20.86 -12.98
CA TRP A 431 -3.32 -19.39 -12.88
C TRP A 431 -2.02 -18.98 -12.18
N ASP A 432 -1.06 -19.89 -12.10
CA ASP A 432 0.24 -19.63 -11.49
C ASP A 432 1.01 -18.64 -12.37
N THR A 433 1.40 -17.51 -11.77
CA THR A 433 2.20 -16.50 -12.43
C THR A 433 3.58 -17.06 -12.79
N VAL A 434 3.99 -16.87 -14.04
CA VAL A 434 5.38 -17.16 -14.44
C VAL A 434 6.26 -16.07 -13.82
N MET A 435 7.17 -16.47 -12.95
CA MET A 435 8.03 -15.55 -12.20
C MET A 435 9.40 -15.38 -12.88
N LYS A 436 9.93 -14.16 -12.79
CA LYS A 436 11.28 -13.76 -13.19
C LYS A 436 12.09 -13.36 -11.96
N THR A 437 13.21 -14.02 -11.70
CA THR A 437 14.09 -13.69 -10.58
C THR A 437 14.86 -12.40 -10.86
N VAL A 438 14.80 -11.45 -9.92
CA VAL A 438 15.40 -10.11 -10.04
C VAL A 438 16.39 -9.78 -8.93
N TYR A 439 16.40 -10.57 -7.85
CA TYR A 439 17.32 -10.38 -6.74
C TYR A 439 17.67 -11.71 -6.09
N ARG A 440 18.93 -11.83 -5.65
CA ARG A 440 19.46 -12.94 -4.87
C ARG A 440 20.40 -12.38 -3.80
N GLY A 441 20.14 -12.71 -2.53
CA GLY A 441 20.90 -12.18 -1.41
C GLY A 441 20.17 -12.35 -0.08
N ASP A 442 20.52 -11.53 0.90
CA ASP A 442 19.83 -11.55 2.19
C ASP A 442 18.45 -10.89 2.06
N ILE A 443 17.46 -11.56 2.65
CA ILE A 443 16.08 -11.14 2.83
C ILE A 443 15.84 -10.84 4.31
N TYR A 444 15.32 -9.66 4.63
CA TYR A 444 15.17 -9.18 6.00
C TYR A 444 13.74 -9.45 6.52
N ILE A 445 13.64 -10.33 7.51
CA ILE A 445 12.38 -10.74 8.14
C ILE A 445 12.32 -10.15 9.55
N MET A 446 11.37 -9.25 9.83
CA MET A 446 11.21 -8.67 11.16
C MET A 446 10.90 -9.75 12.21
N LYS A 447 11.41 -9.60 13.44
CA LYS A 447 10.93 -10.43 14.55
C LYS A 447 9.47 -10.12 14.85
N GLY A 448 8.66 -11.16 15.06
CA GLY A 448 7.20 -11.04 15.10
C GLY A 448 6.53 -10.99 13.73
N ALA A 449 7.27 -11.17 12.63
CA ALA A 449 6.68 -11.32 11.30
C ALA A 449 5.99 -12.67 11.19
N VAL A 450 4.99 -12.76 10.32
CA VAL A 450 4.11 -13.93 10.21
C VAL A 450 4.04 -14.45 8.78
N SER A 451 3.72 -15.74 8.64
CA SER A 451 3.41 -16.36 7.37
C SER A 451 2.10 -17.12 7.41
N GLY A 452 1.45 -17.25 6.26
CA GLY A 452 0.20 -17.98 6.12
C GLY A 452 -0.07 -18.34 4.67
N ALA A 453 -1.03 -19.23 4.43
CA ALA A 453 -1.40 -19.65 3.10
C ALA A 453 -2.91 -19.84 2.98
N GLY A 454 -3.44 -19.60 1.80
CA GLY A 454 -4.84 -19.84 1.46
C GLY A 454 -5.22 -19.20 0.14
N THR A 455 -6.43 -19.46 -0.33
CA THR A 455 -6.97 -18.95 -1.61
C THR A 455 -7.19 -17.43 -1.64
N GLY A 456 -6.97 -16.72 -0.53
CA GLY A 456 -7.13 -15.28 -0.44
C GLY A 456 -6.49 -14.71 0.82
N LEU A 457 -6.21 -13.40 0.79
CA LEU A 457 -5.47 -12.70 1.83
C LEU A 457 -6.11 -12.83 3.22
N LEU A 458 -7.45 -12.73 3.29
CA LEU A 458 -8.19 -12.85 4.54
C LEU A 458 -7.92 -14.21 5.21
N ARG A 459 -8.10 -15.31 4.46
CA ARG A 459 -7.89 -16.67 4.97
C ARG A 459 -6.42 -16.92 5.33
N ALA A 460 -5.49 -16.46 4.50
CA ALA A 460 -4.06 -16.62 4.74
C ALA A 460 -3.62 -15.89 6.03
N SER A 461 -4.14 -14.68 6.28
CA SER A 461 -3.84 -13.91 7.49
C SER A 461 -4.55 -14.42 8.75
N GLN A 462 -5.77 -14.96 8.64
CA GLN A 462 -6.52 -15.50 9.78
C GLN A 462 -5.80 -16.66 10.46
N TYR A 463 -5.13 -17.52 9.68
CA TYR A 463 -4.40 -18.69 10.18
C TYR A 463 -2.88 -18.50 10.17
N GLN A 464 -2.43 -17.24 10.23
CA GLN A 464 -1.02 -16.89 10.19
C GLN A 464 -0.25 -17.43 11.41
N ARG A 465 1.03 -17.70 11.21
CA ARG A 465 1.97 -18.17 12.24
C ARG A 465 3.23 -17.34 12.19
N GLU A 466 3.80 -17.05 13.36
CA GLU A 466 5.07 -16.34 13.45
C GLU A 466 6.17 -17.10 12.68
N ILE A 467 6.97 -16.34 11.94
CA ILE A 467 8.14 -16.83 11.22
C ILE A 467 9.29 -16.88 12.23
N LEU A 468 9.59 -18.07 12.71
CA LEU A 468 10.72 -18.33 13.58
C LEU A 468 11.74 -19.17 12.81
N PRO A 469 12.96 -18.66 12.57
CA PRO A 469 14.03 -19.50 12.06
C PRO A 469 14.38 -20.52 13.15
N GLY A 470 14.06 -21.79 12.90
CA GLY A 470 14.22 -22.85 13.90
C GLY A 470 15.56 -23.60 13.78
N PRO A 471 16.14 -24.08 14.89
CA PRO A 471 16.93 -25.31 14.87
C PRO A 471 16.01 -26.53 14.65
N VAL A 472 16.59 -27.64 14.21
CA VAL A 472 15.91 -28.95 14.08
C VAL A 472 15.28 -29.35 15.41
N ASP A 473 14.04 -29.86 15.41
CA ASP A 473 13.43 -30.46 16.60
C ASP A 473 14.33 -31.59 17.15
N PRO A 474 14.82 -31.50 18.40
CA PRO A 474 15.75 -32.47 18.97
C PRO A 474 15.11 -33.83 19.32
N GLU A 475 13.78 -33.95 19.39
CA GLU A 475 13.06 -35.20 19.68
C GLU A 475 12.49 -35.88 18.43
N THR A 476 12.07 -35.10 17.43
CA THR A 476 11.45 -35.64 16.19
C THR A 476 12.34 -35.55 14.95
N GLY A 477 13.43 -34.78 14.99
CA GLY A 477 14.29 -34.53 13.85
C GLY A 477 13.65 -33.69 12.73
N GLN A 478 12.43 -33.15 12.93
CA GLN A 478 11.74 -32.35 11.91
C GLN A 478 12.18 -30.88 11.93
N VAL A 479 12.59 -30.38 10.76
CA VAL A 479 12.66 -28.94 10.48
C VAL A 479 11.23 -28.46 10.22
N ILE A 480 10.67 -27.64 11.11
CA ILE A 480 9.38 -27.01 10.83
C ILE A 480 9.63 -25.86 9.84
N ARG A 481 9.60 -26.22 8.54
CA ARG A 481 9.78 -25.34 7.35
C ARG A 481 11.17 -24.72 7.18
N GLY A 482 12.08 -25.46 6.55
CA GLY A 482 13.37 -24.92 6.13
C GLY A 482 13.27 -23.89 5.00
N GLN A 483 12.17 -23.89 4.24
CA GLN A 483 11.91 -22.92 3.18
C GLN A 483 10.73 -22.02 3.53
N LEU A 484 10.94 -20.73 3.35
CA LEU A 484 9.93 -19.68 3.40
C LEU A 484 9.56 -19.31 1.96
N THR A 485 8.28 -19.36 1.63
CA THR A 485 7.77 -18.94 0.33
C THR A 485 6.55 -18.04 0.49
N GLY A 486 6.37 -17.12 -0.45
CA GLY A 486 5.17 -16.29 -0.53
C GLY A 486 5.13 -15.51 -1.83
N ASN A 487 3.94 -15.05 -2.18
CA ASN A 487 3.68 -14.23 -3.37
C ASN A 487 2.89 -12.96 -3.06
N ARG A 488 2.41 -12.82 -1.81
CA ARG A 488 1.81 -11.60 -1.27
C ARG A 488 2.60 -11.13 -0.06
N LEU A 489 3.36 -10.05 -0.24
CA LEU A 489 4.38 -9.61 0.71
C LEU A 489 4.00 -8.27 1.36
N PHE A 490 4.23 -8.16 2.66
CA PHE A 490 4.02 -6.94 3.44
C PHE A 490 5.31 -6.56 4.14
N TYR A 491 5.68 -5.29 4.09
CA TYR A 491 6.99 -4.81 4.53
C TYR A 491 6.92 -3.35 4.99
N ASN A 492 7.85 -2.97 5.88
CA ASN A 492 7.98 -1.60 6.34
C ASN A 492 8.75 -0.71 5.36
N SER A 493 8.96 0.57 5.72
CA SER A 493 9.61 1.51 4.81
C SER A 493 11.07 1.24 4.46
N ARG A 494 11.71 0.35 5.23
CA ARG A 494 13.09 -0.11 5.03
C ARG A 494 13.13 -1.44 4.26
N GLY A 495 12.00 -1.94 3.77
CA GLY A 495 11.90 -3.21 3.02
C GLY A 495 12.04 -4.46 3.90
N HIS A 496 11.92 -4.34 5.22
CA HIS A 496 11.88 -5.50 6.09
C HIS A 496 10.46 -6.08 6.11
N PHE A 497 10.35 -7.38 5.86
CA PHE A 497 9.06 -8.05 5.78
C PHE A 497 8.40 -8.22 7.15
N THR A 498 7.12 -7.84 7.25
CA THR A 498 6.28 -7.93 8.44
C THR A 498 5.23 -9.04 8.33
N ALA A 499 4.87 -9.43 7.10
CA ALA A 499 4.10 -10.62 6.81
C ALA A 499 4.38 -11.15 5.39
N ILE A 500 4.35 -12.47 5.23
CA ILE A 500 4.59 -13.15 3.95
C ILE A 500 3.50 -14.21 3.76
N TYR A 501 2.62 -14.01 2.78
CA TYR A 501 1.56 -14.97 2.50
C TYR A 501 1.76 -15.63 1.14
N TYR A 502 1.32 -16.88 1.06
CA TYR A 502 1.18 -17.62 -0.18
C TYR A 502 -0.31 -17.69 -0.54
N LEU A 503 -0.68 -17.04 -1.63
CA LEU A 503 -2.02 -17.04 -2.20
C LEU A 503 -2.04 -17.95 -3.42
N GLY A 504 -2.84 -19.00 -3.37
CA GLY A 504 -2.97 -19.99 -4.44
C GLY A 504 -4.10 -20.97 -4.11
N ASP A 505 -4.52 -21.71 -5.13
CA ASP A 505 -5.64 -22.66 -5.06
C ASP A 505 -5.36 -23.92 -4.23
#